data_AF-A0A6J5UIB3-F1
#
_entry.id   AF-A0A6J5UIB3-F1
#
_cell.length_a   1.000
_cell.length_b   1.000
_cell.length_c   1.000
_cell.angle_alpha   90.00
_cell.angle_beta   90.00
_cell.angle_gamma   90.00
#
_symmetry.space_group_name_H-M   'P 1'
#
loop_
_entity.id
_entity.type
_entity.pdbx_description
1 polymer ?
#
loop_
_entity_poly.entity_id
_entity_poly.type
_entity_poly.pdbx_seq_one_letter_code
_entity_poly.pdbx_strand_id
1 'polypeptide(L)'
;MVRGKFKSKPTGHRQFSTPEDLLAGTSTRPRTFSKKEAEYDKVEEEIVESSEEESGDESEGQDEKKKGIQGIIEIENPNLVKPKTLKARDIDIGKTTELSRREREEIEKQRARERYMRLQEQGKTEEARKDLERLALIREQRAEAAKKREEERAAKEQKKVAARK
;
A
#
# COMPACT_ATOMS: atom_id res chain seq x y z
N MET A 1 -50.23 -18.09 -16.31
CA MET A 1 -48.89 -17.77 -16.84
C MET A 1 -47.86 -18.65 -16.15
N VAL A 2 -47.35 -19.67 -16.83
CA VAL A 2 -46.41 -20.65 -16.28
C VAL A 2 -45.02 -20.01 -16.21
N ARG A 3 -44.53 -19.73 -15.00
CA ARG A 3 -43.16 -19.21 -14.81
C ARG A 3 -42.18 -20.37 -14.98
N GLY A 4 -41.47 -20.39 -16.09
CA GLY A 4 -40.43 -21.39 -16.37
C GLY A 4 -39.35 -21.39 -15.29
N LYS A 5 -38.96 -22.58 -14.82
CA LYS A 5 -37.87 -22.78 -13.87
C LYS A 5 -36.53 -22.52 -14.57
N PHE A 6 -36.08 -21.27 -14.63
CA PHE A 6 -34.72 -20.94 -15.04
C PHE A 6 -33.77 -21.33 -13.91
N LYS A 7 -33.04 -22.44 -14.06
CA LYS A 7 -31.89 -22.75 -13.18
C LYS A 7 -30.76 -21.82 -13.60
N SER A 8 -30.41 -20.82 -12.77
CA SER A 8 -29.16 -20.08 -12.95
C SER A 8 -28.01 -21.09 -12.91
N LYS A 9 -27.16 -21.11 -13.93
CA LYS A 9 -25.92 -21.88 -13.84
C LYS A 9 -25.11 -21.33 -12.65
N PRO A 10 -24.39 -22.18 -11.90
CA PRO A 10 -23.48 -21.68 -10.89
C PRO A 10 -22.49 -20.75 -11.59
N THR A 11 -22.61 -19.44 -11.34
CA THR A 11 -21.63 -18.46 -11.81
C THR A 11 -20.33 -18.83 -11.15
N GLY A 12 -19.38 -19.36 -11.93
CA GLY A 12 -18.10 -19.83 -11.44
C GLY A 12 -17.47 -18.79 -10.54
N HIS A 13 -17.23 -19.17 -9.29
CA HIS A 13 -16.60 -18.27 -8.32
C HIS A 13 -15.20 -17.95 -8.82
N ARG A 14 -14.93 -16.68 -9.13
CA ARG A 14 -13.61 -16.24 -9.54
C ARG A 14 -12.72 -16.23 -8.30
N GLN A 15 -11.73 -17.10 -8.29
CA GLN A 15 -10.67 -17.09 -7.28
C GLN A 15 -9.69 -15.99 -7.66
N PHE A 16 -9.59 -14.95 -6.83
CA PHE A 16 -8.55 -13.93 -6.94
C PHE A 16 -7.40 -14.32 -6.01
N SER A 17 -6.16 -14.18 -6.47
CA SER A 17 -4.99 -14.38 -5.62
C SER A 17 -5.02 -13.39 -4.46
N THR A 18 -4.89 -13.89 -3.24
CA THR A 18 -4.73 -13.02 -2.06
C THR A 18 -3.32 -12.45 -2.02
N PRO A 19 -3.07 -11.33 -1.30
CA PRO A 19 -1.72 -10.80 -1.12
C PRO A 19 -0.76 -11.81 -0.47
N GLU A 20 -1.27 -12.68 0.41
CA GLU A 20 -0.47 -13.78 0.99
C GLU A 20 -0.08 -14.82 -0.06
N ASP A 21 -0.99 -15.17 -0.99
CA ASP A 21 -0.69 -16.09 -2.11
C ASP A 21 0.30 -15.51 -3.13
N LEU A 22 0.31 -14.19 -3.29
CA LEU A 22 1.28 -13.49 -4.14
C LEU A 22 2.68 -13.56 -3.53
N LEU A 23 2.80 -13.31 -2.23
CA LEU A 23 4.06 -13.41 -1.49
C LEU A 23 4.59 -14.85 -1.42
N ALA A 24 3.70 -15.82 -1.25
CA ALA A 24 4.04 -17.24 -1.25
C ALA A 24 4.39 -17.80 -2.64
N GLY A 25 4.19 -17.01 -3.71
CA GLY A 25 4.46 -17.43 -5.10
C GLY A 25 3.53 -18.53 -5.61
N THR A 26 2.48 -18.89 -4.87
CA THR A 26 1.49 -19.92 -5.22
C THR A 26 0.36 -19.39 -6.10
N SER A 27 0.43 -18.12 -6.47
CA SER A 27 -0.60 -17.46 -7.29
C SER A 27 -0.88 -18.20 -8.60
N THR A 28 -2.15 -18.32 -8.96
CA THR A 28 -2.65 -18.94 -10.20
C THR A 28 -2.40 -18.09 -11.46
N ARG A 29 -1.42 -17.18 -11.44
CA ARG A 29 -1.07 -16.32 -12.57
C ARG A 29 -0.55 -17.19 -13.73
N PRO A 30 -1.01 -17.00 -14.98
CA PRO A 30 -0.51 -17.76 -16.11
C PRO A 30 0.97 -17.46 -16.33
N ARG A 31 1.76 -18.52 -16.57
CA ARG A 31 3.23 -18.49 -16.72
C ARG A 31 3.75 -17.54 -17.83
N THR A 32 2.86 -17.02 -18.67
CA THR A 32 3.15 -16.04 -19.73
C THR A 32 3.04 -14.59 -19.28
N PHE A 33 2.34 -14.30 -18.16
CA PHE A 33 2.14 -12.95 -17.65
C PHE A 33 3.28 -12.47 -16.74
N SER A 34 4.09 -13.39 -16.20
CA SER A 34 5.12 -13.06 -15.20
C SER A 34 6.51 -12.80 -15.77
N LYS A 35 6.73 -12.86 -17.09
CA LYS A 35 8.09 -12.71 -17.64
C LYS A 35 8.50 -11.27 -17.93
N LYS A 36 7.58 -10.39 -18.34
CA LYS A 36 7.96 -8.99 -18.62
C LYS A 36 8.16 -8.18 -17.36
N GLU A 37 7.21 -8.16 -16.42
CA GLU A 37 7.37 -7.40 -15.16
C GLU A 37 8.57 -7.89 -14.32
N ALA A 38 8.78 -9.21 -14.21
CA ALA A 38 9.92 -9.75 -13.47
C ALA A 38 11.26 -9.57 -14.20
N GLU A 39 11.27 -9.39 -15.54
CA GLU A 39 12.47 -8.95 -16.26
C GLU A 39 12.71 -7.46 -16.04
N TYR A 40 11.68 -6.60 -15.98
CA TYR A 40 11.85 -5.19 -15.65
C TYR A 40 12.33 -4.97 -14.20
N ASP A 41 11.75 -5.65 -13.21
CA ASP A 41 12.22 -5.59 -11.81
C ASP A 41 13.64 -6.12 -11.68
N LYS A 42 13.98 -7.24 -12.35
CA LYS A 42 15.34 -7.78 -12.32
C LYS A 42 16.34 -6.91 -13.06
N VAL A 43 15.94 -6.27 -14.15
CA VAL A 43 16.80 -5.32 -14.88
C VAL A 43 16.97 -4.04 -14.07
N GLU A 44 15.94 -3.56 -13.34
CA GLU A 44 16.09 -2.46 -12.38
C GLU A 44 16.99 -2.85 -11.21
N GLU A 45 16.82 -4.03 -10.62
CA GLU A 45 17.71 -4.54 -9.56
C GLU A 45 19.15 -4.71 -10.07
N GLU A 46 19.37 -5.24 -11.27
CA GLU A 46 20.71 -5.41 -11.87
C GLU A 46 21.34 -4.07 -12.28
N ILE A 47 20.56 -3.05 -12.67
CA ILE A 47 21.05 -1.68 -12.91
C ILE A 47 21.42 -0.98 -11.60
N VAL A 48 20.64 -1.20 -10.53
CA VAL A 48 20.94 -0.65 -9.20
C VAL A 48 22.17 -1.34 -8.62
N GLU A 49 22.25 -2.67 -8.70
CA GLU A 49 23.39 -3.45 -8.21
C GLU A 49 24.67 -3.20 -9.04
N SER A 50 24.56 -3.02 -10.36
CA SER A 50 25.68 -2.54 -11.19
C SER A 50 26.09 -1.10 -10.88
N SER A 51 25.17 -0.23 -10.45
CA SER A 51 25.48 1.13 -9.99
C SER A 51 26.07 1.16 -8.58
N GLU A 52 25.79 0.15 -7.76
CA GLU A 52 26.35 -0.01 -6.41
C GLU A 52 27.74 -0.70 -6.45
N GLU A 53 27.97 -1.65 -7.37
CA GLU A 53 29.26 -2.33 -7.56
C GLU A 53 30.27 -1.51 -8.40
N GLU A 54 29.83 -0.61 -9.30
CA GLU A 54 30.74 0.34 -9.97
C GLU A 54 31.17 1.50 -9.03
N SER A 55 30.66 1.54 -7.79
CA SER A 55 31.08 2.46 -6.73
C SER A 55 32.22 1.90 -5.85
N GLY A 56 32.94 0.89 -6.37
CA GLY A 56 34.05 0.22 -5.73
C GLY A 56 35.31 0.18 -6.60
N ASP A 57 35.77 1.32 -7.13
CA ASP A 57 37.13 1.44 -7.67
C ASP A 57 37.95 2.41 -6.81
N GLU A 58 38.92 1.84 -6.11
CA GLU A 58 39.98 2.59 -5.46
C GLU A 58 40.90 3.18 -6.54
N SER A 59 41.01 4.50 -6.59
CA SER A 59 42.25 5.12 -7.06
C SER A 59 42.60 6.32 -6.20
N GLU A 60 43.49 6.04 -5.25
CA GLU A 60 44.54 6.94 -4.82
C GLU A 60 45.09 7.76 -6.00
N GLY A 61 45.42 9.02 -5.72
CA GLY A 61 46.31 9.79 -6.57
C GLY A 61 45.62 10.62 -7.64
N GLN A 62 46.14 11.84 -7.79
CA GLN A 62 45.87 12.74 -8.89
C GLN A 62 46.00 11.98 -10.23
N ASP A 63 45.16 12.36 -11.20
CA ASP A 63 45.23 11.96 -12.62
C ASP A 63 44.43 10.70 -13.03
N GLU A 64 43.13 10.66 -12.70
CA GLU A 64 42.19 9.89 -13.53
C GLU A 64 42.23 10.45 -14.96
N LYS A 65 42.79 9.65 -15.88
CA LYS A 65 42.86 9.98 -17.31
C LYS A 65 41.44 10.12 -17.85
N LYS A 66 40.96 11.36 -17.94
CA LYS A 66 39.67 11.69 -18.54
C LYS A 66 39.61 11.06 -19.94
N LYS A 67 38.63 10.20 -20.17
CA LYS A 67 38.51 9.44 -21.42
C LYS A 67 38.10 10.39 -22.56
N GLY A 68 38.84 10.34 -23.67
CA GLY A 68 38.51 11.07 -24.90
C GLY A 68 38.60 12.60 -24.79
N ILE A 69 37.64 13.30 -25.40
CA ILE A 69 37.66 14.77 -25.58
C ILE A 69 37.44 15.52 -24.25
N GLN A 70 36.95 14.84 -23.21
CA GLN A 70 36.72 15.42 -21.88
C GLN A 70 38.01 15.92 -21.20
N GLY A 71 39.18 15.39 -21.60
CA GLY A 71 40.49 15.88 -21.14
C GLY A 71 40.96 17.16 -21.83
N ILE A 72 40.45 17.44 -23.03
CA ILE A 72 40.84 18.57 -23.88
C ILE A 72 39.97 19.81 -23.60
N ILE A 73 38.73 19.61 -23.15
CA ILE A 73 37.80 20.70 -22.84
C ILE A 73 37.99 21.13 -21.38
N GLU A 74 38.43 22.37 -21.18
CA GLU A 74 38.50 23.02 -19.88
C GLU A 74 37.09 23.39 -19.40
N ILE A 75 36.64 22.78 -18.30
CA ILE A 75 35.32 23.05 -17.72
C ILE A 75 35.45 24.25 -16.77
N GLU A 76 35.21 25.46 -17.26
CA GLU A 76 35.13 26.69 -16.48
C GLU A 76 33.73 26.91 -15.87
N ASN A 77 33.14 25.87 -15.26
CA ASN A 77 31.86 26.04 -14.58
C ASN A 77 32.11 26.49 -13.13
N PRO A 78 31.81 27.75 -12.75
CA PRO A 78 32.02 28.24 -11.39
C PRO A 78 31.15 27.52 -10.35
N ASN A 79 30.07 26.85 -10.77
CA ASN A 79 29.20 26.03 -9.92
C ASN A 79 29.60 24.54 -9.92
N LEU A 80 30.74 24.17 -10.50
CA LEU A 80 31.23 22.79 -10.46
C LEU A 80 31.75 22.48 -9.06
N VAL A 81 30.83 22.08 -8.18
CA VAL A 81 31.16 21.65 -6.83
C VAL A 81 31.82 20.27 -6.91
N LYS A 82 33.13 20.22 -6.67
CA LYS A 82 33.85 18.94 -6.51
C LYS A 82 33.35 18.25 -5.24
N PRO A 83 32.98 16.95 -5.29
CA PRO A 83 32.58 16.23 -4.09
C PRO A 83 33.77 16.21 -3.11
N LYS A 84 33.52 16.66 -1.87
CA LYS A 84 34.51 16.58 -0.78
C LYS A 84 34.21 15.33 0.03
N THR A 85 35.15 14.40 0.09
CA THR A 85 35.06 13.24 0.97
C THR A 85 35.34 13.70 2.41
N LEU A 86 34.31 13.75 3.24
CA LEU A 86 34.47 14.01 4.68
C LEU A 86 34.87 12.71 5.37
N LYS A 87 35.87 12.79 6.26
CA LYS A 87 36.32 11.64 7.04
C LYS A 87 35.34 11.41 8.18
N ALA A 88 35.05 10.15 8.50
CA ALA A 88 34.12 9.76 9.55
C ALA A 88 34.42 10.37 10.94
N ARG A 89 35.67 10.79 11.19
CA ARG A 89 36.10 11.43 12.45
C ARG A 89 35.65 12.88 12.60
N ASP A 90 35.31 13.54 11.49
CA ASP A 90 34.93 14.96 11.46
C ASP A 90 33.39 15.15 11.47
N ILE A 91 32.63 14.05 11.59
CA ILE A 91 31.16 14.07 11.62
C ILE A 91 30.70 14.30 13.07
N ASP A 92 30.23 15.50 13.36
CA ASP A 92 29.59 15.84 14.65
C ASP A 92 28.20 15.20 14.76
N ILE A 93 28.12 14.04 15.41
CA ILE A 93 26.86 13.28 15.64
C ILE A 93 25.84 14.09 16.48
N GLY A 94 26.31 15.09 17.24
CA GLY A 94 25.46 15.94 18.08
C GLY A 94 24.75 17.08 17.35
N LYS A 95 25.12 17.37 16.10
CA LYS A 95 24.42 18.38 15.29
C LYS A 95 23.32 17.67 14.52
N THR A 96 22.08 17.80 15.00
CA THR A 96 20.92 17.42 14.19
C THR A 96 21.00 18.22 12.90
N THR A 97 21.26 17.54 11.78
CA THR A 97 21.17 18.15 10.46
C THR A 97 19.78 18.76 10.37
N GLU A 98 19.71 20.08 10.32
CA GLU A 98 18.45 20.77 10.17
C GLU A 98 17.81 20.26 8.89
N LEU A 99 16.78 19.43 9.04
CA LEU A 99 16.05 18.83 7.92
C LEU A 99 15.79 19.91 6.88
N SER A 100 16.13 19.60 5.63
CA SER A 100 15.92 20.51 4.51
C SER A 100 14.47 20.98 4.51
N ARG A 101 14.19 22.20 4.02
CA ARG A 101 12.80 22.72 3.97
C ARG A 101 11.85 21.70 3.32
N ARG A 102 12.33 21.00 2.29
CA ARG A 102 11.60 19.92 1.61
C ARG A 102 11.28 18.75 2.53
N GLU A 103 12.25 18.29 3.31
CA GLU A 103 12.09 17.16 4.24
C GLU A 103 11.14 17.51 5.39
N ARG A 104 11.15 18.77 5.87
CA ARG A 104 10.21 19.23 6.89
C ARG A 104 8.78 19.20 6.38
N GLU A 105 8.54 19.72 5.18
CA GLU A 105 7.22 19.71 4.55
C GLU A 105 6.71 18.29 4.25
N GLU A 106 7.60 17.39 3.84
CA GLU A 106 7.26 15.98 3.60
C GLU A 106 6.88 15.26 4.91
N ILE A 107 7.62 15.47 5.99
CA ILE A 107 7.30 14.90 7.31
C ILE A 107 5.99 15.46 7.84
N GLU A 108 5.75 16.76 7.68
CA GLU A 108 4.47 17.37 8.08
C GLU A 108 3.29 16.81 7.27
N LYS A 109 3.48 16.60 5.97
CA LYS A 109 2.49 15.97 5.09
C LYS A 109 2.20 14.52 5.50
N GLN A 110 3.23 13.76 5.87
CA GLN A 110 3.08 12.41 6.41
C GLN A 110 2.30 12.43 7.74
N ARG A 111 2.71 13.26 8.69
CA ARG A 111 2.02 13.44 9.99
C ARG A 111 0.57 13.87 9.83
N ALA A 112 0.27 14.76 8.87
CA ALA A 112 -1.10 15.18 8.59
C ALA A 112 -1.96 14.03 8.05
N ARG A 113 -1.42 13.21 7.14
CA ARG A 113 -2.08 12.00 6.64
C ARG A 113 -2.34 11.00 7.75
N GLU A 114 -1.33 10.70 8.57
CA GLU A 114 -1.48 9.80 9.73
C GLU A 114 -2.54 10.30 10.70
N ARG A 115 -2.55 11.60 11.00
CA ARG A 115 -3.56 12.19 11.87
C ARG A 115 -4.96 12.05 11.27
N TYR A 116 -5.12 12.28 9.97
CA TYR A 116 -6.40 12.09 9.29
C TYR A 116 -6.85 10.64 9.36
N MET A 117 -5.97 9.68 9.04
CA MET A 117 -6.26 8.25 9.14
C MET A 117 -6.66 7.86 10.58
N ARG A 118 -5.92 8.33 11.58
CA ARG A 118 -6.23 8.11 12.99
C ARG A 118 -7.58 8.69 13.40
N LEU A 119 -7.97 9.85 12.87
CA LEU A 119 -9.28 10.45 13.13
C LEU A 119 -10.42 9.67 12.43
N GLN A 120 -10.16 9.14 11.23
CA GLN A 120 -11.09 8.28 10.51
C GLN A 120 -11.34 6.97 11.29
N GLU A 121 -10.27 6.32 11.75
CA GLU A 121 -10.35 5.12 12.59
C GLU A 121 -11.10 5.37 13.90
N GLN A 122 -10.90 6.55 14.50
CA GLN A 122 -11.64 6.98 15.69
C GLN A 122 -13.10 7.33 15.42
N GLY A 123 -13.55 7.36 14.16
CA GLY A 123 -14.91 7.74 13.82
C GLY A 123 -15.19 9.24 14.00
N LYS A 124 -14.16 10.08 14.06
CA LYS A 124 -14.31 11.52 14.38
C LYS A 124 -14.53 12.38 13.15
N THR A 125 -14.12 11.92 11.98
CA THR A 125 -14.38 12.57 10.69
C THR A 125 -15.86 12.47 10.33
N GLU A 126 -16.36 13.41 9.53
CA GLU A 126 -17.77 13.42 9.12
C GLU A 126 -18.15 12.19 8.31
N GLU A 127 -17.22 11.69 7.49
CA GLU A 127 -17.41 10.46 6.70
C GLU A 127 -17.57 9.25 7.60
N ALA A 128 -16.65 9.05 8.56
CA ALA A 128 -16.71 7.92 9.46
C ALA A 128 -17.94 7.99 10.39
N ARG A 129 -18.38 9.19 10.79
CA ARG A 129 -19.65 9.37 11.51
C ARG A 129 -20.84 8.90 10.69
N LYS A 130 -20.94 9.32 9.42
CA LYS A 130 -22.01 8.89 8.51
C LYS A 130 -22.00 7.37 8.30
N ASP A 131 -20.82 6.77 8.16
CA ASP A 131 -20.68 5.33 8.03
C ASP A 131 -21.11 4.59 9.30
N LEU A 132 -20.75 5.09 10.48
CA LEU A 132 -21.21 4.56 11.76
C LEU A 132 -22.73 4.67 11.93
N GLU A 133 -23.31 5.82 11.58
CA GLU A 133 -24.77 6.05 11.59
C GLU A 133 -25.48 5.08 10.64
N ARG A 134 -24.95 4.89 9.42
CA ARG A 134 -25.48 3.91 8.47
C ARG A 134 -25.42 2.49 9.03
N LEU A 135 -24.31 2.12 9.66
CA LEU A 135 -24.17 0.81 10.30
C LEU A 135 -25.11 0.64 11.50
N ALA A 136 -25.34 1.69 12.28
CA ALA A 136 -26.29 1.68 13.39
C ALA A 136 -27.72 1.42 12.89
N LEU A 137 -28.16 2.13 11.85
CA LEU A 137 -29.47 1.93 11.23
C LEU A 137 -29.67 0.49 10.72
N ILE A 138 -28.63 -0.09 10.09
CA ILE A 138 -28.68 -1.50 9.66
C ILE A 138 -28.79 -2.46 10.86
N ARG A 139 -28.06 -2.18 11.95
CA ARG A 139 -28.16 -2.99 13.18
C ARG A 139 -29.55 -2.91 13.79
N GLU A 140 -30.15 -1.72 13.84
CA GLU A 140 -31.53 -1.52 14.30
C GLU A 140 -32.53 -2.29 13.44
N GLN A 141 -32.47 -2.15 12.11
CA GLN A 141 -33.34 -2.90 11.20
C GLN A 141 -33.21 -4.42 11.37
N ARG A 142 -32.00 -4.92 11.60
CA ARG A 142 -31.76 -6.35 11.87
C ARG A 142 -32.34 -6.77 13.21
N ALA A 143 -32.16 -5.96 14.25
CA ALA A 143 -32.71 -6.24 15.58
C ALA A 143 -34.25 -6.23 15.57
N GLU A 144 -34.86 -5.25 14.91
CA GLU A 144 -36.32 -5.18 14.74
C GLU A 144 -36.86 -6.36 13.94
N ALA A 145 -36.19 -6.76 12.85
CA ALA A 145 -36.57 -7.93 12.08
C ALA A 145 -36.44 -9.23 12.89
N ALA A 146 -35.43 -9.34 13.75
CA ALA A 146 -35.28 -10.48 14.65
C ALA A 146 -36.41 -10.51 15.70
N LYS A 147 -36.69 -9.37 16.36
CA LYS A 147 -37.80 -9.24 17.32
C LYS A 147 -39.15 -9.58 16.69
N LYS A 148 -39.46 -9.04 15.50
CA LYS A 148 -40.70 -9.37 14.77
C LYS A 148 -40.80 -10.87 14.45
N ARG A 149 -39.69 -11.52 14.08
CA ARG A 149 -39.67 -12.98 13.84
C ARG A 149 -39.88 -13.78 15.12
N GLU A 150 -39.34 -13.35 16.25
CA GLU A 150 -39.53 -13.99 17.55
C GLU A 150 -40.98 -13.85 18.03
N GLU A 151 -41.56 -12.66 17.92
CA GLU A 151 -42.98 -12.41 18.24
C GLU A 151 -43.92 -13.25 17.37
N GLU A 152 -43.68 -13.34 16.06
CA GLU A 152 -44.46 -14.21 15.19
C GLU A 152 -44.31 -15.69 15.53
N ARG A 153 -43.10 -16.14 15.91
CA ARG A 153 -42.87 -17.52 16.34
C ARG A 153 -43.59 -17.81 17.65
N ALA A 154 -43.49 -16.94 18.64
CA ALA A 154 -44.19 -17.05 19.91
C ALA A 154 -45.72 -17.06 19.72
N ALA A 155 -46.28 -16.18 18.89
CA ALA A 155 -47.71 -16.17 18.59
C ALA A 155 -48.16 -17.45 17.86
N LYS A 156 -47.35 -17.99 16.94
CA LYS A 156 -47.62 -19.29 16.28
C LYS A 156 -47.56 -20.45 17.28
N GLU A 157 -46.63 -20.44 18.22
CA GLU A 157 -46.54 -21.45 19.28
C GLU A 157 -47.73 -21.38 20.25
N GLN A 158 -48.11 -20.20 20.71
CA GLN A 158 -49.30 -20.01 21.54
C GLN A 158 -50.57 -20.51 20.83
N LYS A 159 -50.74 -20.21 19.53
CA LYS A 159 -51.85 -20.73 18.73
C LYS A 159 -51.82 -22.26 18.61
N LYS A 160 -50.64 -22.86 18.43
CA LYS A 160 -50.49 -24.34 18.38
C LYS A 160 -50.78 -25.00 19.73
N VAL A 161 -50.35 -24.39 20.84
CA VAL A 161 -50.64 -24.88 22.19
C VAL A 161 -52.12 -24.75 22.52
N ALA A 162 -52.75 -23.63 22.17
CA ALA A 162 -54.19 -23.42 22.32
C ALA A 162 -55.02 -24.38 21.46
N ALA A 163 -54.56 -24.74 20.25
CA ALA A 163 -55.22 -25.72 19.38
C ALA A 163 -55.01 -27.19 19.81
N ARG A 164 -54.06 -27.46 20.71
CA ARG A 164 -53.78 -28.79 21.27
C ARG A 164 -54.50 -29.07 22.59
N LYS A 165 -55.09 -28.04 23.19
CA LYS A 165 -55.87 -28.10 24.43
C LYS A 165 -57.36 -28.18 24.08
#